data_AF-A0A1I1KHC8-F1
#
_entry.id   AF-A0A1I1KHC8-F1
#
_cell.length_a   1.000
_cell.length_b   1.000
_cell.length_c   1.000
_cell.angle_alpha   90.00
_cell.angle_beta   90.00
_cell.angle_gamma   90.00
#
_symmetry.space_group_name_H-M   'P 1'
#
loop_
_entity.id
_entity.type
_entity.pdbx_description
1 polymer ?
#
loop_
_entity_poly.entity_id
_entity_poly.type
_entity_poly.pdbx_seq_one_letter_code
_entity_poly.pdbx_strand_id
1 'polypeptide(L)'
;MQLIQCTKKLADEMKIKVQKVDAADFNPLYCWHANLFKIGRKKCVMIMNNATRYHFVIYGVLKKDLQNLDLLFKKNLTTILLLDGIEPEIIEQYLNQDSTVQYAATNNRSIISQINESIFAVDHYFYHELVEKKEEFIDLAAMNQWLNDQIMLKLPKYPVEMMREALVVR
;
A
#
# COMPACT_ATOMS: atom_id res chain seq x y z
N MET A 1 -15.56 1.46 6.89
CA MET A 1 -15.25 2.10 5.59
C MET A 1 -13.79 1.89 5.29
N GLN A 2 -13.35 1.83 4.04
CA GLN A 2 -11.91 1.85 3.75
C GLN A 2 -11.43 3.32 3.72
N LEU A 3 -10.49 3.67 4.59
CA LEU A 3 -9.92 5.03 4.66
C LEU A 3 -8.53 5.04 4.03
N ILE A 4 -8.31 5.91 3.04
CA ILE A 4 -7.00 6.15 2.44
C ILE A 4 -6.52 7.56 2.80
N GLN A 5 -5.50 7.62 3.65
CA GLN A 5 -4.86 8.85 4.10
C GLN A 5 -3.75 9.24 3.13
N CYS A 6 -4.02 10.22 2.29
CA CYS A 6 -3.11 10.68 1.25
C CYS A 6 -2.14 11.73 1.77
N THR A 7 -0.88 11.63 1.34
CA THR A 7 0.05 12.76 1.46
C THR A 7 -0.45 13.94 0.62
N LYS A 8 -0.06 15.16 1.00
CA LYS A 8 -0.44 16.39 0.27
C LYS A 8 -0.11 16.26 -1.23
N LYS A 9 1.09 15.76 -1.54
CA LYS A 9 1.55 15.54 -2.91
C LYS A 9 0.63 14.61 -3.72
N LEU A 10 0.15 13.53 -3.10
CA LEU A 10 -0.78 12.61 -3.75
C LEU A 10 -2.16 13.25 -3.95
N ALA A 11 -2.70 13.92 -2.92
CA ALA A 11 -4.00 14.59 -3.00
C ALA A 11 -4.01 15.70 -4.07
N ASP A 12 -2.94 16.49 -4.15
CA ASP A 12 -2.78 17.55 -5.16
C ASP A 12 -2.74 16.95 -6.58
N GLU A 13 -2.03 15.84 -6.78
CA GLU A 13 -1.96 15.14 -8.07
C GLU A 13 -3.32 14.52 -8.48
N MET A 14 -4.05 13.96 -7.52
CA MET A 14 -5.41 13.45 -7.69
C MET A 14 -6.45 14.56 -7.88
N LYS A 15 -6.10 15.82 -7.58
CA LYS A 15 -6.99 16.99 -7.58
C LYS A 15 -8.19 16.85 -6.64
N ILE A 16 -8.00 16.22 -5.49
CA ILE A 16 -9.03 16.07 -4.47
C ILE A 16 -8.74 16.98 -3.27
N LYS A 17 -9.79 17.43 -2.59
CA LYS A 17 -9.65 18.10 -1.30
C LYS A 17 -9.74 17.04 -0.20
N VAL A 18 -8.73 17.00 0.65
CA VAL A 18 -8.69 16.09 1.80
C VAL A 18 -8.66 16.89 3.09
N GLN A 19 -9.33 16.36 4.12
CA GLN A 19 -9.32 16.94 5.46
C GLN A 19 -8.67 15.96 6.42
N LYS A 20 -8.14 16.48 7.54
CA LYS A 20 -7.70 15.60 8.63
C LYS A 20 -8.93 14.95 9.25
N VAL A 21 -8.80 13.68 9.57
CA VAL A 21 -9.77 12.94 10.37
C VAL A 21 -9.08 12.49 11.65
N ASP A 22 -9.85 12.30 12.72
CA ASP A 22 -9.33 11.65 13.92
C ASP A 22 -9.13 10.17 13.61
N ALA A 23 -7.91 9.66 13.83
CA ALA A 23 -7.62 8.26 13.57
C ALA A 23 -8.28 7.34 14.61
N ALA A 24 -8.67 7.86 15.78
CA ALA A 24 -9.36 7.09 16.82
C ALA A 24 -10.76 6.63 16.40
N ASP A 25 -11.39 7.32 15.44
CA ASP A 25 -12.73 7.01 14.96
C ASP A 25 -12.77 5.82 13.99
N PHE A 26 -11.61 5.31 13.57
CA PHE A 26 -11.51 4.28 12.56
C PHE A 26 -10.75 3.06 13.07
N ASN A 27 -11.20 1.88 12.67
CA ASN A 27 -10.43 0.65 12.87
C ASN A 27 -9.14 0.71 12.01
N PRO A 28 -7.94 0.66 12.61
CA PRO A 28 -6.67 0.79 11.88
C PRO A 28 -6.46 -0.28 10.80
N LEU A 29 -7.09 -1.45 10.90
CA LEU A 29 -7.02 -2.47 9.87
C LEU A 29 -7.63 -2.00 8.54
N TYR A 30 -8.64 -1.13 8.59
CA TYR A 30 -9.32 -0.56 7.42
C TYR A 30 -8.75 0.80 7.01
N CYS A 31 -7.66 1.21 7.64
CA CYS A 31 -7.01 2.47 7.38
C CYS A 31 -5.68 2.25 6.68
N TRP A 32 -5.46 2.99 5.62
CA TRP A 32 -4.28 2.89 4.77
C TRP A 32 -3.67 4.28 4.61
N HIS A 33 -2.34 4.35 4.51
CA HIS A 33 -1.63 5.54 4.06
C HIS A 33 -1.18 5.36 2.61
N ALA A 34 -1.33 6.41 1.81
CA ALA A 34 -0.90 6.42 0.42
C ALA A 34 0.04 7.61 0.14
N ASN A 35 1.18 7.31 -0.51
CA ASN A 35 2.19 8.31 -0.84
C ASN A 35 2.61 8.22 -2.32
N LEU A 36 2.67 9.38 -2.98
CA LEU A 36 3.14 9.49 -4.36
C LEU A 36 4.65 9.68 -4.42
N PHE A 37 5.34 8.77 -5.07
CA PHE A 37 6.79 8.82 -5.31
C PHE A 37 7.11 8.54 -6.77
N LYS A 38 8.40 8.45 -7.10
CA LYS A 38 8.86 8.11 -8.44
C LYS A 38 9.98 7.10 -8.36
N ILE A 39 10.00 6.17 -9.31
CA ILE A 39 11.14 5.32 -9.61
C ILE A 39 11.56 5.69 -11.04
N GLY A 40 12.78 6.19 -11.18
CA GLY A 40 13.21 6.87 -12.40
C GLY A 40 12.24 7.99 -12.81
N ARG A 41 11.64 7.87 -14.01
CA ARG A 41 10.67 8.85 -14.55
C ARG A 41 9.20 8.47 -14.30
N LYS A 42 8.93 7.30 -13.72
CA LYS A 42 7.57 6.76 -13.56
C LYS A 42 6.99 7.16 -12.21
N LYS A 43 5.76 7.67 -12.19
CA LYS A 43 5.02 7.93 -10.94
C LYS A 43 4.58 6.61 -10.34
N CYS A 44 4.69 6.48 -9.03
CA CYS A 44 4.31 5.28 -8.29
C CYS A 44 3.54 5.68 -7.03
N VAL A 45 2.62 4.83 -6.58
CA VAL A 45 1.92 5.02 -5.31
C VAL A 45 2.31 3.89 -4.37
N MET A 46 2.89 4.24 -3.22
CA MET A 46 3.09 3.32 -2.11
C MET A 46 1.85 3.38 -1.24
N ILE A 47 1.26 2.23 -0.94
CA ILE A 47 0.08 2.10 -0.06
C ILE A 47 0.41 1.17 1.09
N MET A 48 0.18 1.58 2.33
CA MET A 48 0.57 0.85 3.55
C MET A 48 -0.55 0.82 4.58
N ASN A 49 -0.82 -0.34 5.17
CA ASN A 49 -1.83 -0.54 6.20
C ASN A 49 -1.42 0.05 7.56
N ASN A 50 -2.37 0.65 8.28
CA ASN A 50 -2.12 1.30 9.57
C ASN A 50 -2.02 0.33 10.75
N ALA A 51 -2.59 -0.87 10.66
CA ALA A 51 -2.42 -1.90 11.68
C ALA A 51 -1.18 -2.76 11.38
N THR A 52 -1.10 -3.31 10.17
CA THR A 52 -0.22 -4.44 9.86
C THR A 52 1.06 -4.05 9.11
N ARG A 53 1.16 -2.79 8.68
CA ARG A 53 2.16 -2.28 7.71
C ARG A 53 2.23 -3.08 6.41
N TYR A 54 1.26 -3.95 6.15
CA TYR A 54 1.14 -4.61 4.86
C TYR A 54 1.06 -3.54 3.77
N HIS A 55 1.92 -3.63 2.77
CA HIS A 55 2.12 -2.53 1.84
C HIS A 55 2.53 -3.01 0.45
N PHE A 56 2.26 -2.16 -0.52
CA PHE A 56 2.54 -2.47 -1.91
C PHE A 56 2.70 -1.21 -2.75
N VAL A 57 3.36 -1.37 -3.89
CA VAL A 57 3.57 -0.33 -4.90
C VAL A 57 2.67 -0.57 -6.09
N ILE A 58 1.94 0.48 -6.48
CA ILE A 58 1.31 0.59 -7.80
C ILE A 58 2.28 1.38 -8.69
N TYR A 59 2.96 0.69 -9.58
CA TYR A 59 4.01 1.25 -10.45
C TYR A 59 3.44 1.88 -11.71
N GLY A 60 4.07 2.96 -12.18
CA GLY A 60 3.82 3.51 -13.52
C GLY A 60 2.48 4.22 -13.70
N VAL A 61 1.87 4.71 -12.62
CA VAL A 61 0.54 5.34 -12.66
C VAL A 61 0.52 6.62 -13.50
N LEU A 62 -0.54 6.77 -14.29
CA LEU A 62 -0.86 7.98 -15.02
C LEU A 62 -1.87 8.82 -14.25
N LYS A 63 -2.09 10.05 -14.71
CA LYS A 63 -3.07 10.96 -14.08
C LYS A 63 -4.49 10.38 -14.06
N LYS A 64 -4.92 9.74 -15.15
CA LYS A 64 -6.23 9.07 -15.25
C LYS A 64 -6.37 7.90 -14.27
N ASP A 65 -5.25 7.24 -13.96
CA ASP A 65 -5.20 6.10 -13.05
C ASP A 65 -5.40 6.61 -11.61
N LEU A 66 -4.75 7.73 -11.26
CA LEU A 66 -4.90 8.38 -9.97
C LEU A 66 -6.31 8.94 -9.69
N GLN A 67 -7.09 9.24 -10.73
CA GLN A 67 -8.51 9.60 -10.59
C GLN A 67 -9.39 8.41 -10.17
N ASN A 68 -8.91 7.18 -10.38
CA ASN A 68 -9.58 5.93 -10.04
C ASN A 68 -8.72 5.10 -9.07
N LEU A 69 -8.05 5.79 -8.14
CA LEU A 69 -7.08 5.16 -7.23
C LEU A 69 -7.73 4.10 -6.33
N ASP A 70 -9.00 4.27 -5.97
CA ASP A 70 -9.80 3.31 -5.21
C ASP A 70 -9.94 1.96 -5.94
N LEU A 71 -10.21 2.00 -7.25
CA LEU A 71 -10.29 0.79 -8.08
C LEU A 71 -8.91 0.12 -8.18
N LEU A 72 -7.85 0.90 -8.39
CA LEU A 72 -6.48 0.38 -8.46
C LEU A 72 -6.04 -0.20 -7.12
N PHE A 73 -6.37 0.46 -6.02
CA PHE A 73 -6.10 0.00 -4.67
C PHE A 73 -6.73 -1.37 -4.44
N LYS A 74 -8.05 -1.50 -4.67
CA LYS A 74 -8.77 -2.78 -4.49
C LYS A 74 -8.19 -3.87 -5.39
N LYS A 75 -7.97 -3.58 -6.68
CA LYS A 75 -7.42 -4.55 -7.63
C LYS A 75 -6.04 -5.07 -7.17
N ASN A 76 -5.11 -4.17 -6.86
CA ASN A 76 -3.75 -4.57 -6.48
C ASN A 76 -3.74 -5.28 -5.13
N LEU A 77 -4.52 -4.80 -4.17
CA LEU A 77 -4.66 -5.44 -2.87
C LEU A 77 -5.20 -6.87 -3.01
N THR A 78 -6.28 -7.09 -3.78
CA THR A 78 -6.79 -8.43 -4.07
C THR A 78 -5.72 -9.31 -4.70
N THR A 79 -5.01 -8.82 -5.73
CA THR A 79 -3.96 -9.60 -6.40
C THR A 79 -2.87 -10.05 -5.42
N ILE A 80 -2.36 -9.15 -4.59
CA ILE A 80 -1.22 -9.47 -3.72
C ILE A 80 -1.67 -10.34 -2.53
N LEU A 81 -2.87 -10.12 -1.97
CA LEU A 81 -3.42 -11.00 -0.94
C LEU A 81 -3.63 -12.44 -1.46
N LEU A 82 -4.10 -12.60 -2.70
CA LEU A 82 -4.22 -13.92 -3.33
C LEU A 82 -2.85 -14.59 -3.50
N LEU A 83 -1.85 -13.85 -3.94
CA LEU A 83 -0.48 -14.35 -4.09
C LEU A 83 0.13 -14.75 -2.74
N ASP A 84 -0.24 -14.06 -1.66
CA ASP A 84 0.15 -14.37 -0.29
C ASP A 84 -0.69 -15.49 0.34
N GLY A 85 -1.56 -16.15 -0.45
CA GLY A 85 -2.33 -17.32 -0.05
C GLY A 85 -3.51 -17.02 0.87
N ILE A 86 -4.06 -15.79 0.83
CA ILE A 86 -5.31 -15.49 1.50
C ILE A 86 -6.48 -15.96 0.63
N GLU A 87 -7.41 -16.70 1.25
CA GLU A 87 -8.57 -17.26 0.55
C GLU A 87 -9.46 -16.15 -0.05
N PRO A 88 -9.98 -16.34 -1.29
CA PRO A 88 -10.82 -15.35 -1.96
C PRO A 88 -12.00 -14.84 -1.13
N GLU A 89 -12.65 -15.73 -0.37
CA GLU A 89 -13.81 -15.42 0.47
C GLU A 89 -13.43 -14.45 1.60
N ILE A 90 -12.23 -14.59 2.18
CA ILE A 90 -11.73 -13.70 3.24
C ILE A 90 -11.41 -12.32 2.66
N ILE A 91 -10.79 -12.29 1.47
CA ILE A 91 -10.51 -11.04 0.76
C ILE A 91 -11.81 -10.32 0.43
N GLU A 92 -12.79 -11.04 -0.09
CA GLU A 92 -14.10 -10.51 -0.43
C GLU A 92 -14.79 -9.93 0.83
N GLN A 93 -14.82 -10.66 1.93
CA GLN A 93 -15.37 -10.16 3.20
C GLN A 93 -14.66 -8.89 3.67
N TYR A 94 -13.33 -8.86 3.61
CA TYR A 94 -12.54 -7.70 4.02
C TYR A 94 -12.82 -6.45 3.15
N LEU A 95 -12.99 -6.63 1.84
CA LEU A 95 -13.27 -5.53 0.91
C LEU A 95 -14.75 -5.13 0.89
N ASN A 96 -15.68 -6.06 1.11
CA ASN A 96 -17.12 -5.83 1.05
C ASN A 96 -17.71 -5.32 2.37
N GLN A 97 -16.99 -5.48 3.49
CA GLN A 97 -17.41 -4.87 4.75
C GLN A 97 -17.60 -3.36 4.60
N ASP A 98 -16.90 -2.73 3.65
CA ASP A 98 -17.22 -1.40 3.16
C ASP A 98 -16.85 -1.15 1.71
N SER A 99 -17.86 -1.05 0.86
CA SER A 99 -17.71 -0.79 -0.57
C SER A 99 -17.16 0.61 -0.89
N THR A 100 -17.29 1.57 0.03
CA THR A 100 -16.88 2.96 -0.18
C THR A 100 -15.46 3.23 0.33
N VAL A 101 -14.64 3.85 -0.51
CA VAL A 101 -13.32 4.38 -0.13
C VAL A 101 -13.46 5.88 0.17
N GLN A 102 -12.99 6.30 1.35
CA GLN A 102 -12.88 7.71 1.73
C GLN A 102 -11.42 8.15 1.70
N TYR A 103 -11.18 9.37 1.21
CA TYR A 103 -9.87 10.00 1.26
C TYR A 103 -9.76 11.02 2.40
N ALA A 104 -8.64 10.99 3.11
CA ALA A 104 -8.31 11.95 4.16
C ALA A 104 -6.85 12.41 4.06
N ALA A 105 -6.51 13.48 4.78
CA ALA A 105 -5.15 13.95 4.88
C ALA A 105 -4.35 13.03 5.82
N THR A 106 -3.10 12.73 5.46
CA THR A 106 -2.15 12.09 6.38
C THR A 106 -2.05 12.86 7.70
N ASN A 107 -2.07 12.15 8.82
CA ASN A 107 -1.85 12.69 10.16
C ASN A 107 -0.72 11.97 10.94
N ASN A 108 -0.11 10.91 10.38
CA ASN A 108 0.83 10.06 11.09
C ASN A 108 2.26 10.11 10.51
N ARG A 109 3.16 10.86 11.16
CA ARG A 109 4.57 10.99 10.75
C ARG A 109 5.36 9.68 10.84
N SER A 110 5.00 8.80 11.79
CA SER A 110 5.67 7.51 11.98
C SER A 110 5.41 6.55 10.82
N ILE A 111 4.19 6.53 10.27
CA ILE A 111 3.86 5.73 9.08
C ILE A 111 4.57 6.30 7.84
N ILE A 112 4.67 7.63 7.72
CA ILE A 112 5.43 8.26 6.63
C ILE A 112 6.92 7.89 6.65
N SER A 113 7.54 7.78 7.83
CA SER A 113 8.93 7.31 7.94
C SER A 113 9.10 5.89 7.36
N GLN A 114 8.23 4.96 7.77
CA GLN A 114 8.25 3.58 7.28
C GLN A 114 7.96 3.49 5.78
N ILE A 115 7.04 4.31 5.26
CA ILE A 115 6.82 4.43 3.81
C ILE A 115 8.10 4.87 3.08
N ASN A 116 8.84 5.83 3.62
CA ASN A 116 10.08 6.28 3.00
C ASN A 116 11.17 5.20 3.05
N GLU A 117 11.26 4.44 4.14
CA GLU A 117 12.13 3.26 4.25
C GLU A 117 11.75 2.19 3.20
N SER A 118 10.46 1.88 3.05
CA SER A 118 9.98 0.96 2.01
C SER A 118 10.27 1.49 0.60
N ILE A 119 10.15 2.80 0.35
CA ILE A 119 10.49 3.39 -0.95
C ILE A 119 11.99 3.20 -1.25
N PHE A 120 12.85 3.39 -0.25
CA PHE A 120 14.28 3.13 -0.41
C PHE A 120 14.57 1.64 -0.70
N ALA A 121 13.87 0.73 -0.02
CA ALA A 121 13.96 -0.70 -0.30
C ALA A 121 13.53 -1.06 -1.73
N VAL A 122 12.47 -0.42 -2.24
CA VAL A 122 12.01 -0.58 -3.63
C VAL A 122 13.04 -0.05 -4.63
N ASP A 123 13.63 1.13 -4.39
CA ASP A 123 14.68 1.66 -5.27
C ASP A 123 15.89 0.72 -5.32
N HIS A 124 16.28 0.16 -4.18
CA HIS A 124 17.34 -0.86 -4.11
C HIS A 124 16.96 -2.14 -4.87
N TYR A 125 15.74 -2.65 -4.70
CA TYR A 125 15.24 -3.81 -5.44
C TYR A 125 15.33 -3.59 -6.95
N PHE A 126 14.88 -2.43 -7.43
CA PHE A 126 14.97 -2.06 -8.85
C PHE A 126 16.41 -2.04 -9.36
N TYR A 127 17.33 -1.48 -8.56
CA TYR A 127 18.75 -1.43 -8.91
C TYR A 127 19.34 -2.85 -8.99
N HIS A 128 19.11 -3.68 -7.97
CA HIS A 128 19.61 -5.05 -7.92
C HIS A 128 19.12 -5.89 -9.11
N GLU A 129 17.82 -5.89 -9.41
CA GLU A 129 17.28 -6.69 -10.53
C GLU A 129 17.77 -6.18 -11.89
N LEU A 130 17.68 -4.88 -12.16
CA LEU A 130 17.95 -4.34 -13.50
C LEU A 130 19.44 -4.10 -13.78
N VAL A 131 20.24 -3.79 -12.76
CA VAL A 131 21.64 -3.39 -12.94
C VAL A 131 22.58 -4.54 -12.58
N GLU A 132 22.40 -5.15 -11.42
CA GLU A 132 23.32 -6.18 -10.93
C GLU A 132 23.02 -7.53 -11.57
N LYS A 133 21.76 -7.98 -11.54
CA LYS A 133 21.32 -9.21 -12.21
C LYS A 133 21.13 -9.05 -13.72
N LYS A 134 20.93 -7.82 -14.19
CA LYS A 134 20.66 -7.48 -15.60
C LYS A 134 19.39 -8.15 -16.13
N GLU A 135 18.38 -8.28 -15.27
CA GLU A 135 17.05 -8.70 -15.70
C GLU A 135 16.45 -7.67 -16.66
N GLU A 136 15.70 -8.14 -17.66
CA GLU A 136 15.06 -7.26 -18.65
C GLU A 136 13.79 -6.59 -18.11
N PHE A 137 13.15 -7.24 -17.13
CA PHE A 137 11.89 -6.79 -16.55
C PHE A 137 11.88 -7.02 -15.04
N ILE A 138 11.03 -6.26 -14.35
CA ILE A 138 10.76 -6.45 -12.93
C ILE A 138 9.41 -7.11 -12.78
N ASP A 139 9.39 -8.24 -12.08
CA ASP A 139 8.15 -8.80 -11.55
C ASP A 139 7.68 -7.98 -10.34
N LEU A 140 6.72 -7.07 -10.60
CA LEU A 140 6.14 -6.21 -9.58
C LEU A 140 5.33 -6.97 -8.53
N ALA A 141 4.77 -8.12 -8.90
CA ALA A 141 4.03 -8.95 -7.96
C ALA A 141 5.00 -9.61 -6.97
N ALA A 142 6.07 -10.22 -7.47
CA ALA A 142 7.13 -10.77 -6.63
C ALA A 142 7.79 -9.70 -5.74
N MET A 143 8.05 -8.50 -6.28
CA MET A 143 8.56 -7.38 -5.48
C MET A 143 7.59 -6.99 -4.35
N ASN A 144 6.29 -6.93 -4.62
CA ASN A 144 5.30 -6.60 -3.60
C ASN A 144 5.18 -7.69 -2.52
N GLN A 145 5.32 -8.97 -2.87
CA GLN A 145 5.42 -10.03 -1.86
C GLN A 145 6.69 -9.89 -1.03
N TRP A 146 7.83 -9.67 -1.69
CA TRP A 146 9.12 -9.44 -1.04
C TRP A 146 9.08 -8.30 -0.02
N LEU A 147 8.40 -7.19 -0.33
CA LEU A 147 8.19 -6.07 0.60
C LEU A 147 7.48 -6.50 1.89
N ASN A 148 6.53 -7.42 1.81
CA ASN A 148 5.77 -7.89 2.96
C ASN A 148 6.44 -9.05 3.71
N ASP A 149 7.57 -9.53 3.21
CA ASP A 149 8.48 -10.50 3.83
C ASP A 149 9.75 -9.82 4.39
N GLN A 150 9.72 -8.49 4.55
CA GLN A 150 10.78 -7.73 5.21
C GLN A 150 10.45 -7.44 6.68
N ILE A 151 11.46 -7.53 7.55
CA ILE A 151 11.33 -7.16 8.96
C ILE A 151 11.08 -5.65 9.05
N MET A 152 10.04 -5.26 9.78
CA MET A 152 9.80 -3.88 10.18
C MET A 152 9.91 -3.78 11.70
N LEU A 153 10.86 -2.98 12.19
CA LEU A 153 11.18 -2.86 13.63
C LEU A 153 9.98 -2.51 14.54
N LYS A 154 8.91 -1.95 13.97
CA LYS A 154 7.69 -1.58 14.70
C LYS A 154 6.64 -2.70 14.75
N LEU A 155 6.93 -3.87 14.20
CA LEU A 155 6.06 -5.03 14.19
C LEU A 155 6.72 -6.22 14.90
N PRO A 156 5.91 -7.07 15.55
CA PRO A 156 6.41 -8.31 16.15
C PRO A 156 6.69 -9.41 15.13
N LYS A 157 6.15 -9.28 13.90
CA LYS A 157 6.14 -10.26 12.81
C LYS A 157 6.25 -9.57 11.45
N TYR A 158 6.41 -10.35 10.39
CA TYR A 158 6.40 -9.81 9.03
C TYR A 158 5.04 -9.17 8.69
N PRO A 159 5.00 -8.11 7.86
CA PRO A 159 3.75 -7.50 7.43
C PRO A 159 2.72 -8.50 6.86
N VAL A 160 3.16 -9.50 6.09
CA VAL A 160 2.28 -10.56 5.54
C VAL A 160 1.64 -11.40 6.65
N GLU A 161 2.40 -11.80 7.67
CA GLU A 161 1.91 -12.58 8.80
C GLU A 161 0.91 -11.76 9.63
N MET A 162 1.26 -10.50 9.90
CA MET A 162 0.37 -9.57 10.60
C MET A 162 -0.95 -9.39 9.85
N MET A 163 -0.92 -9.28 8.52
CA MET A 163 -2.13 -9.17 7.70
C MET A 163 -2.96 -10.45 7.72
N ARG A 164 -2.33 -11.61 7.56
CA ARG A 164 -3.01 -12.91 7.59
C ARG A 164 -3.73 -13.12 8.93
N GLU A 165 -3.04 -12.87 10.04
CA GLU A 165 -3.63 -12.97 11.37
C GLU A 165 -4.80 -11.99 11.57
N ALA A 166 -4.65 -10.74 11.12
CA ALA A 166 -5.70 -9.73 11.24
C ALA A 166 -6.96 -10.05 10.41
N LEU A 167 -6.83 -10.82 9.33
CA LEU A 167 -7.94 -11.21 8.47
C LEU A 167 -8.62 -12.51 8.91
N VAL A 168 -7.88 -13.45 9.52
CA VAL A 168 -8.39 -14.79 9.91
C VAL A 168 -9.01 -14.80 11.32
N VAL A 169 -8.63 -13.90 12.23
CA VAL A 169 -9.10 -13.89 13.62
C VAL A 169 -10.50 -13.24 13.75
N ARG A 170 -11.52 -13.80 13.08
CA ARG A 170 -12.90 -13.31 13.20
C ARG A 170 -13.91 -14.41 13.47
#